data_AF-A0AAV2RCK0-F1
#
_entry.id   AF-A0AAV2RCK0-F1
#
_cell.length_a   1.000
_cell.length_b   1.000
_cell.length_c   1.000
_cell.angle_alpha   90.00
_cell.angle_beta   90.00
_cell.angle_gamma   90.00
#
_symmetry.space_group_name_H-M   'P 1'
#
loop_
_entity.id
_entity.type
_entity.pdbx_description
1 polymer ?
#
loop_
_entity_poly.entity_id
_entity_poly.type
_entity_poly.pdbx_seq_one_letter_code
_entity_poly.pdbx_strand_id
1 'polypeptide(L)'
;VWGYEDSEQLEIFFRTFLKNTMKLNKQTPNCMVYGESGRKPLYIKIRLRMINFWIKIVTGDEHKLVFHFYKLLRKMHDDNYYTSPWIGKMEEIFNTCDMQNVWLNPLNFNTEWIKKEISLRLNDIFYQKWQLDIREMNSCSTYKLFKNDLKLEAYLLKLDSTDRINLCKFRCRNSKIPVIVLGYSIQNIPYENRLCTICDLNEIGDEYHYIMKCNF
;
A
#
# COMPACT_ATOMS: atom_id res chain seq x y z
N VAL A 1 12.51 15.25 -12.53
CA VAL A 1 12.49 13.77 -12.50
C VAL A 1 11.28 13.33 -13.30
N TRP A 2 11.52 12.79 -14.49
CA TRP A 2 10.51 12.47 -15.50
C TRP A 2 9.65 11.23 -15.16
N GLY A 3 9.89 10.60 -14.01
CA GLY A 3 8.90 9.89 -13.18
C GLY A 3 8.20 8.65 -13.78
N TYR A 4 8.48 8.30 -15.03
CA TYR A 4 7.85 7.16 -15.72
C TYR A 4 8.48 5.80 -15.38
N GLU A 5 9.67 5.78 -14.77
CA GLU A 5 10.39 4.54 -14.49
C GLU A 5 9.62 3.58 -13.58
N ASP A 6 9.88 2.28 -13.78
CA ASP A 6 9.34 1.23 -12.94
C ASP A 6 9.77 1.41 -11.47
N SER A 7 8.79 1.76 -10.64
CA SER A 7 8.99 1.99 -9.21
C SER A 7 9.05 0.70 -8.39
N GLU A 8 8.91 -0.49 -8.99
CA GLU A 8 8.80 -1.75 -8.26
C GLU A 8 10.01 -2.02 -7.35
N GLN A 9 11.24 -1.82 -7.84
CA GLN A 9 12.45 -2.03 -7.03
C GLN A 9 12.53 -1.08 -5.83
N LEU A 10 12.13 0.18 -6.02
CA LEU A 10 12.04 1.16 -4.93
C LEU A 10 10.98 0.76 -3.90
N GLU A 11 9.86 0.21 -4.36
CA GLU A 11 8.80 -0.29 -3.49
C GLU A 11 9.23 -1.54 -2.72
N ILE A 12 9.96 -2.47 -3.35
CA ILE A 12 10.53 -3.64 -2.67
C ILE A 12 11.49 -3.19 -1.58
N PHE A 13 12.39 -2.25 -1.90
CA PHE A 13 13.31 -1.68 -0.92
C PHE A 13 12.55 -1.03 0.24
N PHE A 14 11.56 -0.19 -0.05
CA PHE A 14 10.79 0.51 0.98
C PHE A 14 10.04 -0.45 1.92
N ARG A 15 9.38 -1.48 1.36
CA ARG A 15 8.71 -2.51 2.17
C ARG A 15 9.71 -3.30 3.03
N THR A 16 10.87 -3.63 2.47
CA THR A 16 11.94 -4.32 3.20
C THR A 16 12.47 -3.48 4.35
N PHE A 17 12.67 -2.18 4.12
CA PHE A 17 13.05 -1.22 5.15
C PHE A 17 12.02 -1.15 6.28
N LEU A 18 10.72 -1.07 5.96
CA LEU A 18 9.65 -1.07 6.97
C LEU A 18 9.64 -2.36 7.80
N LYS A 19 9.74 -3.54 7.14
CA LYS A 19 9.82 -4.84 7.81
C LYS A 19 11.01 -4.92 8.76
N ASN A 20 12.18 -4.49 8.31
CA ASN A 20 13.41 -4.50 9.12
C ASN A 20 13.32 -3.58 10.33
N THR A 21 12.72 -2.40 10.16
CA THR A 21 12.52 -1.42 11.25
C THR A 21 11.65 -2.00 12.37
N MET A 22 10.59 -2.73 12.00
CA MET A 22 9.67 -3.37 12.95
C MET A 22 10.11 -4.79 13.36
N LYS A 23 11.26 -5.27 12.86
CA LYS A 23 11.80 -6.63 13.10
C LYS A 23 10.82 -7.76 12.71
N LEU A 24 10.08 -7.56 11.62
CA LEU A 24 9.15 -8.53 11.04
C LEU A 24 9.85 -9.43 10.02
N ASN A 25 9.31 -10.63 9.79
CA ASN A 25 9.87 -11.56 8.81
C ASN A 25 9.63 -11.07 7.38
N LYS A 26 10.49 -11.51 6.44
CA LYS A 26 10.35 -11.15 5.02
C LYS A 26 9.01 -11.56 4.42
N GLN A 27 8.44 -12.67 4.89
CA GLN A 27 7.16 -13.22 4.45
C GLN A 27 5.92 -12.51 5.01
N THR A 28 6.09 -11.53 5.91
CA THR A 28 4.93 -10.82 6.48
C THR A 28 4.14 -10.13 5.37
N PRO A 29 2.79 -10.24 5.37
CA PRO A 29 1.92 -9.55 4.43
C PRO A 29 2.19 -8.05 4.35
N ASN A 30 2.25 -7.52 3.14
CA ASN A 30 2.53 -6.10 2.94
C ASN A 30 1.41 -5.20 3.49
N CYS A 31 0.16 -5.67 3.47
CA CYS A 31 -0.99 -4.94 4.04
C CYS A 31 -0.83 -4.72 5.55
N MET A 32 -0.33 -5.70 6.31
CA MET A 32 -0.03 -5.54 7.73
C MET A 32 1.12 -4.56 7.96
N VAL A 33 2.16 -4.61 7.14
CA VAL A 33 3.32 -3.69 7.24
C VAL A 33 2.89 -2.23 7.01
N TYR A 34 2.07 -1.97 6.00
CA TYR A 34 1.48 -0.65 5.79
C TYR A 34 0.48 -0.27 6.87
N GLY A 35 -0.30 -1.24 7.35
CA GLY A 35 -1.22 -1.09 8.47
C GLY A 35 -0.52 -0.57 9.73
N GLU A 36 0.49 -1.29 10.23
CA GLU A 36 1.19 -0.92 11.46
C GLU A 36 1.98 0.39 11.33
N SER A 37 2.61 0.61 10.17
CA SER A 37 3.44 1.80 9.94
C SER A 37 2.65 3.05 9.57
N GLY A 38 1.39 2.92 9.15
CA GLY A 38 0.59 4.01 8.58
C GLY A 38 1.18 4.63 7.31
N ARG A 39 2.14 3.96 6.67
CA ARG A 39 2.79 4.44 5.45
C ARG A 39 2.00 4.00 4.23
N LYS A 40 2.20 4.75 3.15
CA LYS A 40 1.62 4.46 1.84
C LYS A 40 2.75 4.15 0.86
N PRO A 41 2.48 3.39 -0.21
CA PRO A 41 3.43 3.15 -1.27
C PRO A 41 4.03 4.46 -1.83
N LEU A 42 5.29 4.40 -2.21
CA LEU A 42 6.03 5.50 -2.81
C LEU A 42 5.50 5.89 -4.19
N TYR A 43 4.91 4.97 -4.96
CA TYR A 43 4.37 5.22 -6.28
C TYR A 43 3.32 6.33 -6.25
N ILE A 44 2.56 6.47 -5.16
CA ILE A 44 1.58 7.55 -5.00
C ILE A 44 2.30 8.92 -5.06
N LYS A 45 3.43 9.05 -4.36
CA LYS A 45 4.23 10.28 -4.38
C LYS A 45 4.86 10.52 -5.75
N ILE A 46 5.29 9.46 -6.44
CA ILE A 46 5.87 9.56 -7.79
C ILE A 46 4.80 10.05 -8.78
N ARG A 47 3.63 9.42 -8.79
CA ARG A 47 2.48 9.83 -9.63
C ARG A 47 2.09 11.28 -9.37
N LEU A 48 1.99 11.69 -8.10
CA LEU A 48 1.70 13.09 -7.77
C LEU A 48 2.76 14.08 -8.28
N ARG A 49 4.04 13.70 -8.27
CA ARG A 49 5.10 14.54 -8.85
C ARG A 49 4.99 14.62 -10.37
N MET A 50 4.66 13.51 -11.04
CA MET A 50 4.41 13.50 -12.48
C MET A 50 3.24 14.41 -12.85
N ILE A 51 2.12 14.29 -12.14
CA ILE A 51 0.94 15.12 -12.39
C ILE A 51 1.22 16.60 -12.12
N ASN A 52 1.90 16.93 -11.02
CA ASN A 52 2.29 18.30 -10.74
C ASN A 52 3.18 18.89 -11.85
N PHE A 53 4.05 18.08 -12.44
CA PHE A 53 4.84 18.50 -13.59
C PHE A 53 3.98 18.69 -14.84
N TRP A 54 3.07 17.75 -15.13
CA TRP A 54 2.14 17.86 -16.25
C TRP A 54 1.25 19.11 -16.15
N ILE A 55 0.69 19.40 -14.97
CA ILE A 55 -0.11 20.63 -14.73
C ILE A 55 0.73 21.87 -15.09
N LYS A 56 1.99 21.93 -14.64
CA LYS A 56 2.89 23.05 -14.94
C LYS A 56 3.21 23.19 -16.43
N ILE A 57 3.21 22.10 -17.18
CA ILE A 57 3.37 22.15 -18.63
C ILE A 57 2.11 22.74 -19.24
N VAL A 58 0.95 22.17 -18.93
CA VAL A 58 -0.32 22.55 -19.56
C VAL A 58 -0.75 23.98 -19.25
N THR A 59 -0.51 24.45 -18.02
CA THR A 59 -0.82 25.84 -17.62
C THR A 59 0.40 26.75 -17.70
N GLY A 60 1.49 26.27 -18.29
CA GLY A 60 2.75 26.98 -18.37
C GLY A 60 2.79 28.00 -19.50
N ASP A 61 3.96 28.61 -19.66
CA ASP A 61 4.26 29.50 -20.77
C ASP A 61 4.37 28.71 -22.08
N GLU A 62 3.54 29.10 -23.05
CA GLU A 62 3.45 28.46 -24.36
C GLU A 62 4.76 28.57 -25.15
N HIS A 63 5.59 29.59 -24.91
CA HIS A 63 6.86 29.78 -25.61
C HIS A 63 7.95 28.78 -25.20
N LYS A 64 7.73 28.01 -24.13
CA LYS A 64 8.71 27.02 -23.68
C LYS A 64 8.75 25.82 -24.62
N LEU A 65 9.95 25.33 -24.89
CA LEU A 65 10.16 24.12 -25.70
C LEU A 65 9.38 22.92 -25.14
N VAL A 66 9.35 22.76 -23.82
CA VAL A 66 8.65 21.65 -23.15
C VAL A 66 7.16 21.64 -23.48
N PHE A 67 6.52 22.81 -23.61
CA PHE A 67 5.11 22.92 -23.99
C PHE A 67 4.88 22.43 -25.43
N HIS A 68 5.72 22.87 -26.36
CA HIS A 68 5.65 22.46 -27.76
C HIS A 68 5.89 20.96 -27.94
N PHE A 69 6.91 20.41 -27.26
CA PHE A 69 7.17 18.97 -27.26
C PHE A 69 5.99 18.18 -26.71
N TYR A 70 5.41 18.62 -25.59
CA TYR A 70 4.21 18.00 -25.03
C TYR A 70 3.04 18.03 -26.02
N LYS A 71 2.76 19.18 -26.65
CA LYS A 71 1.67 19.33 -27.63
C LYS A 71 1.86 18.41 -28.84
N LEU A 72 3.09 18.29 -29.34
CA LEU A 72 3.42 17.37 -30.43
C LEU A 72 3.20 15.91 -30.02
N LEU A 73 3.76 15.50 -28.87
CA LEU A 73 3.62 14.14 -28.37
C LEU A 73 2.15 13.79 -28.07
N ARG A 74 1.38 14.74 -27.55
CA ARG A 74 -0.05 14.56 -27.29
C ARG A 74 -0.84 14.39 -28.59
N LYS A 75 -0.56 15.20 -29.61
CA LYS A 75 -1.19 15.05 -30.92
C LYS A 75 -0.87 13.68 -31.56
N MET A 76 0.39 13.26 -31.53
CA MET A 76 0.80 11.94 -32.04
C MET A 76 0.12 10.77 -31.30
N HIS A 77 -0.11 10.96 -30.00
CA HIS A 77 -0.83 10.00 -29.15
C HIS A 77 -2.31 9.93 -29.54
N ASP A 78 -2.98 11.08 -29.64
CA ASP A 78 -4.41 11.16 -29.96
C ASP A 78 -4.70 10.66 -31.39
N ASP A 79 -3.78 10.89 -32.32
CA ASP A 79 -3.85 10.39 -33.70
C ASP A 79 -3.45 8.89 -33.81
N ASN A 80 -3.15 8.21 -32.71
CA ASN A 80 -2.68 6.81 -32.64
C ASN A 80 -1.41 6.50 -33.46
N TYR A 81 -0.62 7.50 -33.83
CA TYR A 81 0.65 7.29 -34.53
C TYR A 81 1.76 6.83 -33.59
N TYR A 82 1.82 7.41 -32.39
CA TYR A 82 2.86 7.09 -31.40
C TYR A 82 2.42 7.46 -30.00
N THR A 83 2.47 6.49 -29.09
CA THR A 83 2.23 6.71 -27.66
C THR A 83 3.55 6.74 -26.90
N SER A 84 3.93 7.94 -26.45
CA SER A 84 5.03 8.06 -25.49
C SER A 84 4.67 7.31 -24.22
N PRO A 85 5.59 6.53 -23.64
CA PRO A 85 5.33 5.79 -22.41
C PRO A 85 4.86 6.71 -21.26
N TRP A 86 5.44 7.91 -21.16
CA TRP A 86 5.05 8.89 -20.15
C TRP A 86 3.61 9.40 -20.35
N ILE A 87 3.18 9.67 -21.59
CA ILE A 87 1.81 10.11 -21.90
C ILE A 87 0.81 8.99 -21.61
N GLY A 88 1.11 7.78 -22.06
CA GLY A 88 0.26 6.61 -21.78
C GLY A 88 0.09 6.39 -20.28
N LYS A 89 1.16 6.56 -19.48
CA LYS A 89 1.06 6.46 -18.03
C LYS A 89 0.24 7.58 -17.39
N MET A 90 0.38 8.80 -17.90
CA MET A 90 -0.41 9.93 -17.42
C MET A 90 -1.90 9.69 -17.67
N GLU A 91 -2.27 9.25 -18.88
CA GLU A 91 -3.64 8.87 -19.20
C GLU A 91 -4.15 7.72 -18.32
N GLU A 92 -3.36 6.65 -18.16
CA GLU A 92 -3.68 5.53 -17.28
C GLU A 92 -3.98 6.00 -15.84
N ILE A 93 -3.18 6.92 -15.30
CA ILE A 93 -3.38 7.46 -13.94
C ILE A 93 -4.71 8.20 -13.85
N PHE A 94 -5.03 9.07 -14.82
CA PHE A 94 -6.30 9.81 -14.82
C PHE A 94 -7.50 8.88 -15.00
N ASN A 95 -7.39 7.87 -15.87
CA ASN A 95 -8.44 6.87 -16.06
C ASN A 95 -8.68 6.04 -14.79
N THR A 96 -7.61 5.60 -14.12
CA THR A 96 -7.72 4.85 -12.84
C THR A 96 -8.34 5.69 -11.73
N CYS A 97 -8.25 7.02 -11.82
CA CYS A 97 -8.86 7.95 -10.85
C CYS A 97 -10.26 8.43 -11.25
N ASP A 98 -10.83 7.91 -12.35
CA ASP A 98 -12.10 8.40 -12.95
C ASP A 98 -12.07 9.90 -13.29
N MET A 99 -10.90 10.41 -13.70
CA MET A 99 -10.64 11.83 -14.01
C MET A 99 -10.26 12.04 -15.49
N GLN A 100 -10.78 11.21 -16.39
CA GLN A 100 -10.50 11.32 -17.84
C GLN A 100 -10.91 12.68 -18.43
N ASN A 101 -11.99 13.28 -17.91
CA ASN A 101 -12.43 14.61 -18.30
C ASN A 101 -11.35 15.69 -18.07
N VAL A 102 -10.61 15.60 -16.97
CA VAL A 102 -9.49 16.50 -16.65
C VAL A 102 -8.32 16.27 -17.61
N TRP A 103 -8.07 15.02 -17.99
CA TRP A 103 -7.04 14.68 -18.98
C TRP A 103 -7.36 15.19 -20.39
N LEU A 104 -8.63 15.20 -20.78
CA LEU A 104 -9.08 15.70 -22.09
C LEU A 104 -9.15 17.23 -22.13
N ASN A 105 -9.68 17.86 -21.08
CA ASN A 105 -9.91 19.31 -21.04
C ASN A 105 -9.28 19.96 -19.80
N PRO A 106 -7.94 19.93 -19.66
CA PRO A 106 -7.27 20.34 -18.44
C PRO A 106 -7.42 21.83 -18.10
N LEU A 107 -7.60 22.70 -19.10
CA LEU A 107 -7.74 24.15 -18.92
C LEU A 107 -9.09 24.55 -18.31
N ASN A 108 -10.08 23.66 -18.32
CA ASN A 108 -11.41 23.93 -17.77
C ASN A 108 -11.46 23.82 -16.24
N PHE A 109 -10.38 23.33 -15.61
CA PHE A 109 -10.33 23.04 -14.19
C PHE A 109 -9.28 23.88 -13.47
N ASN A 110 -9.55 24.20 -12.21
CA ASN A 110 -8.58 24.89 -11.37
C ASN A 110 -7.40 23.95 -11.02
N THR A 111 -6.18 24.43 -11.18
CA THR A 111 -4.96 23.63 -10.96
C THR A 111 -4.80 23.12 -9.52
N GLU A 112 -5.15 23.93 -8.52
CA GLU A 112 -5.10 23.53 -7.12
C GLU A 112 -6.18 22.50 -6.79
N TRP A 113 -7.35 22.61 -7.43
CA TRP A 113 -8.38 21.59 -7.32
C TRP A 113 -7.90 20.25 -7.90
N ILE A 114 -7.32 20.23 -9.12
CA ILE A 114 -6.82 18.99 -9.75
C ILE A 114 -5.82 18.29 -8.82
N LYS A 115 -4.86 19.03 -8.26
CA LYS A 115 -3.84 18.48 -7.35
C LYS A 115 -4.44 17.85 -6.10
N LYS A 116 -5.44 18.50 -5.50
CA LYS A 116 -6.13 18.00 -4.31
C LYS A 116 -6.96 16.77 -4.63
N GLU A 117 -7.77 16.84 -5.68
CA GLU A 117 -8.67 15.76 -6.10
C GLU A 117 -7.89 14.49 -6.46
N ILE A 118 -6.85 14.60 -7.30
CA ILE A 118 -6.09 13.41 -7.71
C ILE A 118 -5.29 12.81 -6.55
N SER A 119 -4.83 13.65 -5.62
CA SER A 119 -4.22 13.17 -4.38
C SER A 119 -5.21 12.39 -3.54
N LEU A 120 -6.44 12.91 -3.36
CA LEU A 120 -7.50 12.22 -2.64
C LEU A 120 -7.82 10.87 -3.31
N ARG A 121 -8.08 10.86 -4.62
CA ARG A 121 -8.41 9.63 -5.38
C ARG A 121 -7.33 8.57 -5.29
N LEU A 122 -6.06 8.92 -5.52
CA LEU A 122 -4.94 7.97 -5.42
C LEU A 122 -4.81 7.37 -4.01
N ASN A 123 -5.10 8.16 -2.98
CA ASN A 123 -5.08 7.69 -1.60
C ASN A 123 -6.27 6.77 -1.29
N ASP A 124 -7.46 7.09 -1.80
CA ASP A 124 -8.67 6.31 -1.59
C ASP A 124 -8.58 4.95 -2.30
N ILE A 125 -8.10 4.93 -3.55
CA ILE A 125 -7.85 3.69 -4.30
C ILE A 125 -6.88 2.78 -3.52
N PHE A 126 -5.80 3.36 -2.98
CA PHE A 126 -4.86 2.61 -2.16
C PHE A 126 -5.51 2.10 -0.86
N TYR A 127 -6.30 2.93 -0.18
CA TYR A 127 -6.97 2.56 1.06
C TYR A 127 -7.99 1.43 0.84
N GLN A 128 -8.79 1.52 -0.22
CA GLN A 128 -9.74 0.46 -0.60
C GLN A 128 -9.02 -0.85 -0.89
N LYS A 129 -7.93 -0.80 -1.67
CA LYS A 129 -7.10 -1.99 -1.93
C LYS A 129 -6.54 -2.59 -0.64
N TRP A 130 -6.02 -1.75 0.25
CA TRP A 130 -5.50 -2.19 1.55
C TRP A 130 -6.57 -2.86 2.42
N GLN A 131 -7.80 -2.31 2.44
CA GLN A 131 -8.92 -2.92 3.16
C GLN A 131 -9.33 -4.28 2.56
N LEU A 132 -9.34 -4.38 1.22
CA LEU A 132 -9.60 -5.63 0.52
C LEU A 132 -8.54 -6.68 0.85
N ASP A 133 -7.26 -6.32 0.77
CA ASP A 133 -6.14 -7.21 1.13
C ASP A 133 -6.28 -7.74 2.57
N ILE A 134 -6.65 -6.88 3.54
CA ILE A 134 -6.87 -7.32 4.94
C ILE A 134 -8.05 -8.28 5.07
N ARG A 135 -9.13 -8.03 4.31
CA ARG A 135 -10.36 -8.81 4.40
C ARG A 135 -10.19 -10.21 3.81
N GLU A 136 -9.54 -10.30 2.65
CA GLU A 136 -9.41 -11.52 1.85
C GLU A 136 -8.22 -12.40 2.29
N MET A 137 -7.15 -11.81 2.83
CA MET A 137 -5.99 -12.60 3.23
C MET A 137 -6.26 -13.42 4.50
N ASN A 138 -6.17 -14.74 4.37
CA ASN A 138 -6.25 -15.67 5.50
C ASN A 138 -5.20 -15.41 6.58
N SER A 139 -4.05 -14.83 6.21
CA SER A 139 -3.02 -14.42 7.17
C SER A 139 -3.45 -13.28 8.09
N CYS A 140 -4.47 -12.51 7.69
CA CYS A 140 -5.01 -11.38 8.44
C CYS A 140 -6.24 -11.72 9.30
N SER A 141 -6.55 -13.01 9.52
CA SER A 141 -7.75 -13.46 10.24
C SER A 141 -7.94 -12.78 11.60
N THR A 142 -6.90 -12.72 12.43
CA THR A 142 -6.93 -12.02 13.72
C THR A 142 -6.68 -10.52 13.55
N TYR A 143 -5.81 -10.15 12.61
CA TYR A 143 -5.42 -8.76 12.36
C TYR A 143 -6.61 -7.86 12.02
N LYS A 144 -7.53 -8.36 11.18
CA LYS A 144 -8.72 -7.64 10.73
C LYS A 144 -9.74 -7.37 11.86
N LEU A 145 -9.65 -8.08 12.99
CA LEU A 145 -10.55 -7.87 14.13
C LEU A 145 -10.27 -6.56 14.87
N PHE A 146 -9.01 -6.09 14.84
CA PHE A 146 -8.61 -4.87 15.54
C PHE A 146 -8.08 -3.77 14.63
N LYS A 147 -7.62 -4.08 13.42
CA LYS A 147 -7.03 -3.09 12.51
C LYS A 147 -8.07 -2.53 11.54
N ASN A 148 -8.68 -1.41 11.94
CA ASN A 148 -9.67 -0.69 11.12
C ASN A 148 -9.07 0.49 10.34
N ASP A 149 -8.02 1.12 10.89
CA ASP A 149 -7.43 2.34 10.33
C ASP A 149 -6.01 2.11 9.81
N LEU A 150 -5.72 2.66 8.64
CA LEU A 150 -4.37 2.78 8.11
C LEU A 150 -3.65 3.97 8.77
N LYS A 151 -3.10 3.74 9.96
CA LYS A 151 -2.33 4.74 10.73
C LYS A 151 -1.17 4.11 11.47
N LEU A 152 -0.15 4.92 11.74
CA LEU A 152 0.99 4.51 12.55
C LEU A 152 0.49 4.17 13.95
N GLU A 153 0.78 2.95 14.40
CA GLU A 153 0.32 2.49 15.70
C GLU A 153 1.09 3.16 16.84
N ALA A 154 0.36 3.69 17.83
CA ALA A 154 0.95 4.48 18.90
C ALA A 154 1.93 3.68 19.76
N TYR A 155 1.71 2.36 19.91
CA TYR A 155 2.58 1.51 20.71
C TYR A 155 4.01 1.41 20.12
N LEU A 156 4.19 1.58 18.81
CA LEU A 156 5.51 1.58 18.16
C LEU A 156 6.39 2.76 18.60
N LEU A 157 5.76 3.83 19.09
CA LEU A 157 6.44 5.04 19.57
C LEU A 157 6.50 5.12 21.10
N LYS A 158 5.52 4.56 21.80
CA LYS A 158 5.37 4.71 23.25
C LYS A 158 6.06 3.63 24.07
N LEU A 159 6.10 2.38 23.57
CA LEU A 159 6.72 1.27 24.28
C LEU A 159 8.23 1.25 24.06
N ASP A 160 8.96 0.59 24.96
CA ASP A 160 10.38 0.35 24.79
C ASP A 160 10.64 -0.56 23.58
N SER A 161 11.92 -0.73 23.23
CA SER A 161 12.29 -1.50 22.05
C SER A 161 11.79 -2.94 22.09
N THR A 162 11.81 -3.58 23.26
CA THR A 162 11.48 -5.00 23.40
C THR A 162 9.98 -5.20 23.27
N ASP A 163 9.19 -4.45 24.04
CA ASP A 163 7.74 -4.63 24.06
C ASP A 163 7.10 -4.22 22.74
N ARG A 164 7.56 -3.13 22.11
CA ARG A 164 7.03 -2.75 20.80
C ARG A 164 7.32 -3.81 19.73
N ILE A 165 8.50 -4.44 19.76
CA ILE A 165 8.87 -5.49 18.79
C ILE A 165 8.02 -6.72 19.03
N ASN A 166 7.88 -7.16 20.28
CA ASN A 166 7.10 -8.34 20.63
C ASN A 166 5.62 -8.15 20.28
N LEU A 167 5.05 -6.99 20.62
CA LEU A 167 3.66 -6.67 20.28
C LEU A 167 3.46 -6.57 18.77
N CYS A 168 4.38 -5.94 18.03
CA CYS A 168 4.30 -5.87 16.57
C CYS A 168 4.37 -7.27 15.93
N LYS A 169 5.28 -8.12 16.41
CA LYS A 169 5.39 -9.50 15.95
C LYS A 169 4.12 -10.29 16.27
N PHE A 170 3.55 -10.11 17.45
CA PHE A 170 2.29 -10.74 17.83
C PHE A 170 1.16 -10.32 16.89
N ARG A 171 0.93 -9.01 16.73
CA ARG A 171 -0.12 -8.46 15.85
C ARG A 171 0.04 -8.89 14.39
N CYS A 172 1.27 -8.93 13.89
CA CYS A 172 1.55 -9.25 12.49
C CYS A 172 1.77 -10.75 12.23
N ARG A 173 1.30 -11.66 13.10
CA ARG A 173 1.43 -13.11 12.89
C ARG A 173 2.90 -13.56 12.67
N ASN A 174 3.82 -12.99 13.44
CA ASN A 174 5.25 -13.30 13.45
C ASN A 174 5.71 -13.94 14.78
N SER A 175 4.77 -14.34 15.62
CA SER A 175 5.06 -15.05 16.87
C SER A 175 5.17 -16.56 16.65
N LYS A 176 5.81 -17.28 17.58
CA LYS A 176 5.92 -18.75 17.51
C LYS A 176 4.73 -19.42 18.20
N ILE A 177 3.55 -19.26 17.62
CA ILE A 177 2.30 -19.90 18.11
C ILE A 177 1.85 -21.03 17.18
N PRO A 178 1.05 -22.01 17.66
CA PRO A 178 0.65 -23.21 16.90
C PRO A 178 0.07 -22.90 15.51
N VAL A 179 -0.79 -21.89 15.38
CA VAL A 179 -1.41 -21.52 14.09
C VAL A 179 -0.39 -21.13 13.00
N ILE A 180 0.79 -20.67 13.42
CA ILE A 180 1.91 -20.26 12.57
C ILE A 180 2.86 -21.44 12.40
N VAL A 181 3.41 -21.97 13.50
CA VAL A 181 4.47 -22.98 13.47
C VAL A 181 4.00 -24.26 12.79
N LEU A 182 2.80 -24.75 13.14
CA LEU A 182 2.27 -26.00 12.58
C LEU A 182 1.85 -25.84 11.11
N GLY A 183 1.48 -24.62 10.70
CA GLY A 183 1.15 -24.29 9.32
C GLY A 183 2.35 -24.21 8.38
N TYR A 184 3.55 -23.95 8.91
CA TYR A 184 4.81 -23.98 8.15
C TYR A 184 5.62 -25.25 8.42
N SER A 185 5.06 -26.21 9.18
CA SER A 185 5.71 -27.50 9.41
C SER A 185 5.73 -28.35 8.13
N ILE A 186 6.65 -29.32 8.05
CA ILE A 186 6.76 -30.25 6.92
C ILE A 186 5.44 -31.00 6.68
N GLN A 187 4.71 -31.29 7.76
CA GLN A 187 3.41 -31.97 7.70
C GLN A 187 2.26 -31.04 7.28
N ASN A 188 2.48 -29.72 7.30
CA ASN A 188 1.49 -28.68 6.99
C ASN A 188 0.11 -28.97 7.61
N ILE A 189 0.07 -28.98 8.95
CA ILE A 189 -1.12 -29.39 9.70
C ILE A 189 -2.31 -28.49 9.31
N PRO A 190 -3.50 -29.06 9.04
CA PRO A 190 -4.71 -28.29 8.72
C PRO A 190 -5.06 -27.28 9.81
N TYR A 191 -5.67 -26.14 9.44
CA TYR A 191 -5.89 -25.00 10.34
C TYR A 191 -6.66 -25.38 11.61
N GLU A 192 -7.71 -26.16 11.43
CA GLU A 192 -8.59 -26.72 12.46
C GLU A 192 -7.86 -27.60 13.49
N ASN A 193 -6.72 -28.17 13.11
CA ASN A 193 -5.93 -29.07 13.96
C ASN A 193 -4.73 -28.36 14.63
N ARG A 194 -4.60 -27.03 14.47
CA ARG A 194 -3.50 -26.24 15.07
C ARG A 194 -3.86 -25.81 16.48
N LEU A 195 -3.97 -26.79 17.37
CA LEU A 195 -4.49 -26.59 18.71
C LEU A 195 -3.51 -25.84 19.64
N CYS A 196 -4.05 -25.15 20.63
CA CYS A 196 -3.29 -24.56 21.73
C CYS A 196 -2.62 -25.67 22.55
N THR A 197 -1.34 -25.50 22.87
CA THR A 197 -0.54 -26.49 23.61
C THR A 197 -0.47 -26.21 25.10
N ILE A 198 -1.21 -25.22 25.60
CA ILE A 198 -1.02 -24.70 26.97
C ILE A 198 -2.27 -24.75 27.83
N CYS A 199 -3.47 -24.76 27.24
CA CYS A 199 -4.71 -24.98 27.97
C CYS A 199 -5.40 -26.26 27.50
N ASP A 200 -6.29 -26.79 28.33
CA ASP A 200 -7.04 -28.02 28.06
C ASP A 200 -8.34 -27.79 27.26
N LEU A 201 -8.52 -26.60 26.68
CA LEU A 201 -9.73 -26.24 25.92
C LEU A 201 -9.82 -26.91 24.55
N ASN A 202 -8.74 -27.55 24.06
CA ASN A 202 -8.66 -28.17 22.74
C ASN A 202 -9.14 -27.26 21.59
N GLU A 203 -8.89 -25.96 21.73
CA GLU A 203 -9.19 -24.95 20.71
C GLU A 203 -7.95 -24.58 19.89
N ILE A 204 -8.17 -23.91 18.75
CA ILE A 204 -7.11 -23.41 17.87
C ILE A 204 -6.22 -22.40 18.63
N GLY A 205 -4.91 -22.64 18.61
CA GLY A 205 -3.90 -21.78 19.24
C GLY A 205 -3.52 -20.59 18.35
N ASP A 206 -4.47 -19.68 18.13
CA ASP A 206 -4.28 -18.42 17.41
C ASP A 206 -4.14 -17.21 18.36
N GLU A 207 -3.82 -16.04 17.81
CA GLU A 207 -3.62 -14.82 18.61
C GLU A 207 -4.86 -14.43 19.41
N TYR A 208 -6.07 -14.74 18.92
CA TYR A 208 -7.32 -14.44 19.61
C TYR A 208 -7.49 -15.34 20.82
N HIS A 209 -7.28 -16.65 20.66
CA HIS A 209 -7.36 -17.62 21.75
C HIS A 209 -6.40 -17.26 22.88
N TYR A 210 -5.13 -16.96 22.56
CA TYR A 210 -4.12 -16.61 23.57
C TYR A 210 -4.43 -15.34 24.38
N ILE A 211 -5.19 -14.39 23.82
CA ILE A 211 -5.56 -13.16 24.53
C ILE A 211 -6.90 -13.29 25.26
N MET A 212 -7.90 -13.91 24.62
CA MET A 212 -9.30 -13.78 25.04
C MET A 212 -9.88 -15.02 25.72
N LYS A 213 -9.26 -16.19 25.53
CA LYS A 213 -9.86 -17.48 25.94
C LYS A 213 -8.92 -18.39 26.73
N CYS A 214 -7.62 -18.28 26.52
CA CYS A 214 -6.67 -19.23 27.09
C CYS A 214 -6.59 -19.06 28.61
N ASN A 215 -6.99 -20.08 29.35
CA ASN A 215 -7.08 -20.08 30.82
C ASN A 215 -5.78 -20.59 31.48
N PHE A 216 -4.63 -20.03 31.10
CA PHE A 216 -3.34 -20.37 31.72
C PHE A 216 -3.40 -20.45 33.25
#